data_AF-A0A7C6M4F8-F1
#
_entry.id   AF-A0A7C6M4F8-F1
#
_cell.length_a   1.000
_cell.length_b   1.000
_cell.length_c   1.000
_cell.angle_alpha   90.00
_cell.angle_beta   90.00
_cell.angle_gamma   90.00
#
_symmetry.space_group_name_H-M   'P 1'
#
loop_
_entity.id
_entity.type
_entity.pdbx_description
1 polymer ?
#
loop_
_entity_poly.entity_id
_entity_poly.type
_entity_poly.pdbx_seq_one_letter_code
_entity_poly.pdbx_strand_id
1 'polypeptide(L)'
;DEVIEGKHDREFPVDMIQGGAGTSTNMNANEVIANRALEIMGHPRGAYEYCSPNDHVNLSQSTNDAYPTAIRIGLYYTHLELLKHLKELIASFRKKEEEFASIIKMGRTQMQDAVPMTLGQTFGGFASILNDEIANLEFAAKELLTVNMGATAIGTGICSVPGYAEKCVDALSRVTGFEFKLSPDLVAATSDTSAMIGYSSAMKRVAAKMNIICNDLRLLSSGPRCGFNEINLPPMQPGSSIMPGKVNPVIPEVMNQIAYKVIGNDLCVTMSGEAAQLELNAMEPVMAQCCFESAELLMNGFDTLRLRCIDGITANEEVCKKYVHNSIGIVTALNPIIGYKNSTNIAKEAMQTGRGVYELILEHDILSKEELDTILAPENMIRPVQLNIKPKKKG
;
A
#
# COMPACT_ATOMS: atom_id res chain seq x y z
N ASP A 1 4.80 31.63 -7.56
CA ASP A 1 6.16 31.36 -7.01
C ASP A 1 6.19 31.38 -5.49
N GLU A 2 6.02 32.52 -4.82
CA GLU A 2 6.10 32.57 -3.33
C GLU A 2 5.14 31.59 -2.61
N VAL A 3 3.94 31.35 -3.16
CA VAL A 3 3.00 30.34 -2.64
C VAL A 3 3.54 28.91 -2.80
N ILE A 4 4.17 28.60 -3.94
CA ILE A 4 4.80 27.28 -4.19
C ILE A 4 5.97 27.05 -3.22
N GLU A 5 6.69 28.12 -2.86
CA GLU A 5 7.79 28.09 -1.88
C GLU A 5 7.32 28.00 -0.42
N GLY A 6 6.00 27.96 -0.15
CA GLY A 6 5.44 27.86 1.19
C GLY A 6 5.47 29.15 2.01
N LYS A 7 5.75 30.31 1.38
CA LYS A 7 5.88 31.59 2.11
C LYS A 7 4.56 32.13 2.67
N HIS A 8 3.42 31.64 2.17
CA HIS A 8 2.08 32.13 2.47
C HIS A 8 1.13 31.06 3.00
N ASP A 9 1.62 29.91 3.47
CA ASP A 9 0.77 28.77 3.89
C ASP A 9 -0.27 29.15 4.95
N ARG A 10 0.05 30.10 5.83
CA ARG A 10 -0.87 30.59 6.89
C ARG A 10 -2.04 31.39 6.34
N GLU A 11 -1.97 31.84 5.10
CA GLU A 11 -3.01 32.62 4.43
C GLU A 11 -4.08 31.72 3.77
N PHE A 12 -3.98 30.39 3.95
CA PHE A 12 -4.96 29.41 3.48
C PHE A 12 -5.72 28.73 4.64
N PRO A 13 -6.57 29.46 5.39
CA PRO A 13 -7.22 28.92 6.59
C PRO A 13 -8.48 28.09 6.30
N VAL A 14 -8.87 27.92 5.03
CA VAL A 14 -10.12 27.25 4.65
C VAL A 14 -10.03 25.76 5.02
N ASP A 15 -11.08 25.25 5.68
CA ASP A 15 -11.15 23.83 6.05
C ASP A 15 -11.23 22.92 4.81
N MET A 16 -10.62 21.74 4.92
CA MET A 16 -10.66 20.71 3.89
C MET A 16 -12.09 20.17 3.68
N ILE A 17 -12.93 20.21 4.70
CA ILE A 17 -14.36 19.89 4.63
C ILE A 17 -15.13 21.20 4.54
N GLN A 18 -15.45 21.60 3.32
CA GLN A 18 -16.16 22.85 3.02
C GLN A 18 -17.34 22.62 2.08
N GLY A 19 -18.35 23.48 2.17
CA GLY A 19 -19.38 23.61 1.14
C GLY A 19 -18.92 24.45 -0.05
N GLY A 20 -19.69 24.42 -1.15
CA GLY A 20 -19.44 25.28 -2.31
C GLY A 20 -18.43 24.74 -3.32
N ALA A 21 -18.20 23.42 -3.34
CA ALA A 21 -17.41 22.72 -4.38
C ALA A 21 -15.96 23.24 -4.55
N GLY A 22 -15.34 23.69 -3.47
CA GLY A 22 -13.97 24.25 -3.51
C GLY A 22 -13.88 25.74 -3.87
N THR A 23 -15.00 26.44 -4.04
CA THR A 23 -15.01 27.87 -4.39
C THR A 23 -14.31 28.72 -3.33
N SER A 24 -14.46 28.37 -2.05
CA SER A 24 -13.78 29.09 -0.97
C SER A 24 -12.26 28.94 -1.10
N THR A 25 -11.75 27.74 -1.41
CA THR A 25 -10.32 27.53 -1.66
C THR A 25 -9.84 28.25 -2.93
N ASN A 26 -10.58 28.19 -4.03
CA ASN A 26 -10.22 28.89 -5.27
C ASN A 26 -10.15 30.41 -5.04
N MET A 27 -11.17 31.00 -4.42
CA MET A 27 -11.19 32.42 -4.10
C MET A 27 -10.13 32.81 -3.07
N ASN A 28 -9.83 31.96 -2.08
CA ASN A 28 -8.75 32.21 -1.15
C ASN A 28 -7.40 32.30 -1.87
N ALA A 29 -7.12 31.41 -2.83
CA ALA A 29 -5.92 31.52 -3.66
C ALA A 29 -5.91 32.81 -4.48
N ASN A 30 -7.03 33.16 -5.12
CA ASN A 30 -7.15 34.40 -5.89
C ASN A 30 -6.89 35.65 -5.03
N GLU A 31 -7.45 35.72 -3.83
CA GLU A 31 -7.30 36.85 -2.92
C GLU A 31 -5.87 36.97 -2.38
N VAL A 32 -5.23 35.86 -1.99
CA VAL A 32 -3.83 35.86 -1.54
C VAL A 32 -2.90 36.31 -2.65
N ILE A 33 -3.07 35.77 -3.86
CA ILE A 33 -2.25 36.12 -5.03
C ILE A 33 -2.49 37.59 -5.43
N ALA A 34 -3.74 38.05 -5.48
CA ALA A 34 -4.07 39.43 -5.84
C ALA A 34 -3.48 40.42 -4.83
N ASN A 35 -3.66 40.19 -3.53
CA ASN A 35 -3.10 41.06 -2.50
C ASN A 35 -1.57 41.06 -2.53
N ARG A 36 -0.95 39.92 -2.80
CA ARG A 36 0.50 39.88 -2.92
C ARG A 36 1.01 40.61 -4.16
N ALA A 37 0.30 40.51 -5.28
CA ALA A 37 0.59 41.28 -6.49
C ALA A 37 0.44 42.80 -6.24
N LEU A 38 -0.59 43.23 -5.50
CA LEU A 38 -0.79 44.63 -5.11
C LEU A 38 0.40 45.17 -4.32
N GLU A 39 0.86 44.43 -3.31
CA GLU A 39 2.04 44.83 -2.53
C GLU A 39 3.29 44.99 -3.39
N ILE A 40 3.51 44.07 -4.34
CA ILE A 40 4.64 44.14 -5.29
C ILE A 40 4.54 45.37 -6.20
N MET A 41 3.32 45.75 -6.59
CA MET A 41 3.05 46.96 -7.39
C MET A 41 3.06 48.26 -6.56
N GLY A 42 3.25 48.18 -5.24
CA GLY A 42 3.27 49.35 -4.34
C GLY A 42 1.88 49.84 -3.90
N HIS A 43 0.85 49.01 -4.04
CA HIS A 43 -0.51 49.30 -3.61
C HIS A 43 -0.84 48.58 -2.28
N PRO A 44 -1.74 49.14 -1.45
CA PRO A 44 -2.18 48.46 -0.23
C PRO A 44 -3.06 47.25 -0.56
N ARG A 45 -3.11 46.27 0.37
CA ARG A 45 -4.05 45.14 0.29
C ARG A 45 -5.49 45.64 0.16
N GLY A 46 -6.28 44.98 -0.68
CA GLY A 46 -7.67 45.33 -0.96
C GLY A 46 -7.89 46.42 -2.01
N ALA A 47 -6.83 47.02 -2.57
CA ALA A 47 -6.92 47.97 -3.69
C ALA A 47 -7.16 47.25 -5.04
N TYR A 48 -8.27 46.50 -5.12
CA TYR A 48 -8.58 45.58 -6.22
C TYR A 48 -8.86 46.27 -7.56
N GLU A 49 -9.01 47.59 -7.60
CA GLU A 49 -9.01 48.35 -8.85
C GLU A 49 -7.71 48.20 -9.65
N TYR A 50 -6.59 47.85 -9.00
CA TYR A 50 -5.30 47.59 -9.66
C TYR A 50 -5.05 46.09 -9.91
N CYS A 51 -5.66 45.21 -9.12
CA CYS A 51 -5.57 43.76 -9.28
C CYS A 51 -6.78 43.05 -8.65
N SER A 52 -7.86 42.95 -9.42
CA SER A 52 -9.04 42.15 -9.08
C SER A 52 -8.71 40.65 -8.95
N PRO A 53 -9.06 39.99 -7.83
CA PRO A 53 -9.00 38.53 -7.69
C PRO A 53 -9.80 37.82 -8.79
N ASN A 54 -10.92 38.40 -9.23
CA ASN A 54 -11.80 37.80 -10.23
C ASN A 54 -11.38 38.15 -11.66
N ASP A 55 -11.17 39.44 -11.95
CA ASP A 55 -11.01 39.91 -13.33
C ASP A 55 -9.57 39.79 -13.85
N HIS A 56 -8.61 39.56 -12.96
CA HIS A 56 -7.20 39.33 -13.35
C HIS A 56 -6.73 37.93 -12.94
N VAL A 57 -6.77 37.58 -11.65
CA VAL A 57 -6.19 36.31 -11.18
C VAL A 57 -7.02 35.11 -11.65
N ASN A 58 -8.35 35.20 -11.56
CA ASN A 58 -9.29 34.17 -12.01
C ASN A 58 -9.79 34.40 -13.46
N LEU A 59 -9.14 35.28 -14.23
CA LEU A 59 -9.56 35.57 -15.60
C LEU A 59 -9.57 34.28 -16.44
N SER A 60 -10.64 34.07 -17.22
CA SER A 60 -10.87 32.89 -18.06
C SER A 60 -10.96 31.55 -17.33
N GLN A 61 -11.16 31.57 -16.01
CA GLN A 61 -11.24 30.39 -15.16
C GLN A 61 -12.57 30.35 -14.38
N SER A 62 -12.88 29.18 -13.85
CA SER A 62 -13.91 28.93 -12.86
C SER A 62 -13.31 28.15 -11.71
N THR A 63 -13.97 28.11 -10.56
CA THR A 63 -13.66 27.08 -9.56
C THR A 63 -13.72 25.69 -10.20
N ASN A 64 -14.72 25.46 -11.06
CA ASN A 64 -15.06 24.14 -11.58
C ASN A 64 -14.04 23.57 -12.59
N ASP A 65 -13.01 24.34 -12.95
CA ASP A 65 -11.86 23.85 -13.70
C ASP A 65 -10.52 24.10 -13.00
N ALA A 66 -10.35 25.22 -12.30
CA ALA A 66 -9.14 25.50 -11.51
C ALA A 66 -8.99 24.57 -10.30
N TYR A 67 -10.06 24.34 -9.54
CA TYR A 67 -10.05 23.52 -8.33
C TYR A 67 -9.79 22.02 -8.60
N PRO A 68 -10.54 21.32 -9.49
CA PRO A 68 -10.24 19.93 -9.81
C PRO A 68 -8.85 19.77 -10.44
N THR A 69 -8.39 20.74 -11.24
CA THR A 69 -7.02 20.75 -11.76
C THR A 69 -5.98 20.83 -10.63
N ALA A 70 -6.18 21.71 -9.65
CA ALA A 70 -5.30 21.83 -8.49
C ALA A 70 -5.24 20.55 -7.66
N ILE A 71 -6.40 19.90 -7.40
CA ILE A 71 -6.45 18.61 -6.69
C ILE A 71 -5.62 17.56 -7.44
N ARG A 72 -5.78 17.47 -8.77
CA ARG A 72 -5.08 16.48 -9.59
C ARG A 72 -3.56 16.70 -9.59
N ILE A 73 -3.12 17.94 -9.69
CA ILE A 73 -1.69 18.30 -9.57
C ILE A 73 -1.17 17.87 -8.19
N GLY A 74 -1.84 18.26 -7.12
CA GLY A 74 -1.44 17.94 -5.75
C GLY A 74 -1.38 16.43 -5.51
N LEU A 75 -2.41 15.69 -5.90
CA LEU A 75 -2.44 14.23 -5.76
C LEU A 75 -1.36 13.53 -6.59
N TYR A 76 -1.03 14.04 -7.78
CA TYR A 76 0.05 13.48 -8.58
C TYR A 76 1.42 13.69 -7.93
N TYR A 77 1.71 14.87 -7.37
CA TYR A 77 2.94 15.07 -6.59
C TYR A 77 2.97 14.17 -5.35
N THR A 78 1.88 14.09 -4.59
CA THR A 78 1.76 13.21 -3.43
C THR A 78 1.96 11.74 -3.80
N HIS A 79 1.46 11.32 -4.97
CA HIS A 79 1.68 9.97 -5.50
C HIS A 79 3.17 9.67 -5.72
N LEU A 80 3.93 10.62 -6.29
CA LEU A 80 5.36 10.43 -6.52
C LEU A 80 6.11 10.22 -5.21
N GLU A 81 5.74 10.95 -4.14
CA GLU A 81 6.31 10.72 -2.80
C GLU A 81 5.87 9.37 -2.22
N LEU A 82 4.57 9.06 -2.26
CA LEU A 82 4.03 7.77 -1.79
C LEU A 82 4.75 6.57 -2.41
N LEU A 83 5.05 6.63 -3.72
CA LEU A 83 5.79 5.57 -4.42
C LEU A 83 7.21 5.38 -3.89
N LYS A 84 7.91 6.45 -3.47
CA LYS A 84 9.25 6.33 -2.88
C LYS A 84 9.18 5.53 -1.58
N HIS A 85 8.29 5.92 -0.66
CA HIS A 85 8.10 5.23 0.62
C HIS A 85 7.69 3.76 0.44
N LEU A 86 6.78 3.48 -0.52
CA LEU A 86 6.40 2.11 -0.83
C LEU A 86 7.59 1.28 -1.35
N LYS A 87 8.40 1.84 -2.26
CA LYS A 87 9.58 1.16 -2.82
C LYS A 87 10.64 0.90 -1.75
N GLU A 88 10.85 1.82 -0.81
CA GLU A 88 11.76 1.62 0.33
C GLU A 88 11.28 0.50 1.26
N LEU A 89 9.97 0.44 1.55
CA LEU A 89 9.39 -0.67 2.32
C LEU A 89 9.58 -2.02 1.61
N ILE A 90 9.31 -2.08 0.30
CA ILE A 90 9.52 -3.29 -0.51
C ILE A 90 10.99 -3.73 -0.45
N ALA A 91 11.94 -2.79 -0.56
CA ALA A 91 13.36 -3.09 -0.47
C ALA A 91 13.76 -3.67 0.90
N SER A 92 13.17 -3.18 2.00
CA SER A 92 13.38 -3.74 3.34
C SER A 92 12.89 -5.20 3.44
N PHE A 93 11.71 -5.51 2.88
CA PHE A 93 11.25 -6.90 2.80
C PHE A 93 12.17 -7.78 1.94
N ARG A 94 12.69 -7.28 0.81
CA ARG A 94 13.66 -8.01 -0.03
C ARG A 94 14.98 -8.29 0.70
N LYS A 95 15.45 -7.34 1.51
CA LYS A 95 16.63 -7.56 2.37
C LYS A 95 16.38 -8.69 3.38
N LYS A 96 15.18 -8.75 3.97
CA LYS A 96 14.80 -9.86 4.87
C LYS A 96 14.57 -11.18 4.16
N GLU A 97 14.13 -11.16 2.90
CA GLU A 97 14.08 -12.36 2.05
C GLU A 97 15.48 -12.99 1.91
N GLU A 98 16.51 -12.17 1.62
CA GLU A 98 17.89 -12.62 1.52
C GLU A 98 18.44 -13.10 2.87
N GLU A 99 18.23 -12.34 3.93
CA GLU A 99 18.68 -12.68 5.29
C GLU A 99 18.09 -14.01 5.78
N PHE A 100 16.83 -14.29 5.43
CA PHE A 100 16.12 -15.50 5.86
C PHE A 100 16.09 -16.61 4.80
N ALA A 101 16.90 -16.49 3.74
CA ALA A 101 16.85 -17.39 2.59
C ALA A 101 17.04 -18.87 2.95
N SER A 102 17.86 -19.18 3.96
CA SER A 102 18.16 -20.54 4.39
C SER A 102 17.30 -21.05 5.56
N ILE A 103 16.50 -20.19 6.18
CA ILE A 103 15.77 -20.56 7.41
C ILE A 103 14.49 -21.30 7.04
N ILE A 104 14.46 -22.63 7.22
CA ILE A 104 13.26 -23.43 6.98
C ILE A 104 12.22 -23.15 8.07
N LYS A 105 10.97 -23.07 7.66
CA LYS A 105 9.79 -23.03 8.52
C LYS A 105 8.71 -23.95 7.98
N MET A 106 7.69 -24.18 8.80
CA MET A 106 6.48 -24.87 8.37
C MET A 106 5.52 -23.89 7.69
N GLY A 107 5.17 -24.14 6.43
CA GLY A 107 4.08 -23.44 5.77
C GLY A 107 2.74 -23.79 6.41
N ARG A 108 1.78 -22.86 6.37
CA ARG A 108 0.43 -23.09 6.90
C ARG A 108 -0.63 -22.64 5.92
N THR A 109 -1.62 -23.49 5.71
CA THR A 109 -2.83 -23.16 4.94
C THR A 109 -4.04 -23.47 5.80
N GLN A 110 -5.01 -22.56 5.84
CA GLN A 110 -6.18 -22.67 6.74
C GLN A 110 -5.79 -22.87 8.22
N MET A 111 -4.68 -22.26 8.66
CA MET A 111 -4.11 -22.41 10.02
C MET A 111 -3.68 -23.85 10.39
N GLN A 112 -3.60 -24.76 9.43
CA GLN A 112 -3.08 -26.11 9.60
C GLN A 112 -1.66 -26.22 9.01
N ASP A 113 -0.88 -27.15 9.55
CA ASP A 113 0.43 -27.52 9.01
C ASP A 113 0.30 -27.98 7.53
N ALA A 114 1.14 -27.42 6.65
CA ALA A 114 1.11 -27.71 5.21
C ALA A 114 2.38 -28.43 4.73
N VAL A 115 3.26 -27.73 4.03
CA VAL A 115 4.58 -28.23 3.59
C VAL A 115 5.68 -27.24 3.98
N PRO A 116 6.95 -27.67 4.07
CA PRO A 116 8.05 -26.77 4.39
C PRO A 116 8.26 -25.68 3.33
N MET A 117 8.76 -24.54 3.79
CA MET A 117 9.19 -23.40 2.97
C MET A 117 10.29 -22.65 3.73
N THR A 118 10.93 -21.64 3.14
CA THR A 118 11.82 -20.75 3.91
C THR A 118 11.11 -19.51 4.42
N LEU A 119 11.61 -18.93 5.52
CA LEU A 119 11.22 -17.59 5.93
C LEU A 119 11.55 -16.57 4.82
N GLY A 120 12.67 -16.78 4.11
CA GLY A 120 13.01 -16.01 2.91
C GLY A 120 11.87 -15.98 1.90
N GLN A 121 11.31 -17.15 1.52
CA GLN A 121 10.16 -17.23 0.62
C GLN A 121 8.91 -16.51 1.17
N THR A 122 8.70 -16.50 2.49
CA THR A 122 7.59 -15.74 3.10
C THR A 122 7.77 -14.24 2.91
N PHE A 123 8.95 -13.72 3.25
CA PHE A 123 9.26 -12.28 3.14
C PHE A 123 9.37 -11.81 1.69
N GLY A 124 9.88 -12.67 0.80
CA GLY A 124 9.88 -12.44 -0.65
C GLY A 124 8.47 -12.39 -1.23
N GLY A 125 7.57 -13.22 -0.71
CA GLY A 125 6.14 -13.18 -1.01
C GLY A 125 5.51 -11.83 -0.64
N PHE A 126 5.79 -11.31 0.56
CA PHE A 126 5.32 -9.99 1.00
C PHE A 126 5.82 -8.87 0.07
N ALA A 127 7.11 -8.88 -0.26
CA ALA A 127 7.68 -7.91 -1.20
C ALA A 127 7.05 -8.02 -2.59
N SER A 128 6.83 -9.24 -3.09
CA SER A 128 6.27 -9.48 -4.42
C SER A 128 4.85 -8.92 -4.55
N ILE A 129 3.95 -9.23 -3.60
CA ILE A 129 2.57 -8.78 -3.71
C ILE A 129 2.45 -7.26 -3.61
N LEU A 130 3.34 -6.57 -2.90
CA LEU A 130 3.37 -5.11 -2.85
C LEU A 130 3.95 -4.51 -4.13
N ASN A 131 4.99 -5.13 -4.69
CA ASN A 131 5.60 -4.70 -5.94
C ASN A 131 4.59 -4.72 -7.11
N ASP A 132 3.71 -5.71 -7.15
CA ASP A 132 2.63 -5.79 -8.17
C ASP A 132 1.65 -4.61 -8.11
N GLU A 133 1.52 -3.94 -6.96
CA GLU A 133 0.64 -2.78 -6.82
C GLU A 133 1.24 -1.48 -7.38
N ILE A 134 2.56 -1.40 -7.60
CA ILE A 134 3.21 -0.21 -8.15
C ILE A 134 2.59 0.15 -9.51
N ALA A 135 2.45 -0.83 -10.40
CA ALA A 135 1.87 -0.60 -11.72
C ALA A 135 0.39 -0.17 -11.66
N ASN A 136 -0.37 -0.68 -10.68
CA ASN A 136 -1.77 -0.31 -10.48
C ASN A 136 -1.90 1.13 -9.95
N LEU A 137 -1.07 1.51 -8.98
CA LEU A 137 -0.99 2.88 -8.47
C LEU A 137 -0.54 3.87 -9.55
N GLU A 138 0.51 3.54 -10.31
CA GLU A 138 1.01 4.38 -11.40
C GLU A 138 -0.03 4.56 -12.51
N PHE A 139 -0.78 3.51 -12.85
CA PHE A 139 -1.87 3.60 -13.81
C PHE A 139 -2.95 4.58 -13.34
N ALA A 140 -3.47 4.40 -12.11
CA ALA A 140 -4.51 5.28 -11.57
C ALA A 140 -4.03 6.73 -11.41
N ALA A 141 -2.78 6.94 -11.01
CA ALA A 141 -2.21 8.28 -10.89
C ALA A 141 -2.04 8.98 -12.24
N LYS A 142 -1.75 8.25 -13.33
CA LYS A 142 -1.66 8.84 -14.68
C LYS A 142 -2.98 9.44 -15.15
N GLU A 143 -4.12 8.92 -14.68
CA GLU A 143 -5.42 9.51 -15.01
C GLU A 143 -5.60 10.92 -14.43
N LEU A 144 -4.89 11.25 -13.35
CA LEU A 144 -4.86 12.60 -12.78
C LEU A 144 -4.24 13.63 -13.74
N LEU A 145 -3.38 13.21 -14.68
CA LEU A 145 -2.75 14.10 -15.65
C LEU A 145 -3.69 14.55 -16.77
N THR A 146 -4.90 14.02 -16.86
CA THR A 146 -5.95 14.58 -17.74
C THR A 146 -6.77 15.61 -16.95
N VAL A 147 -6.81 16.85 -17.40
CA VAL A 147 -7.44 17.99 -16.71
C VAL A 147 -8.47 18.71 -17.59
N ASN A 148 -9.32 19.53 -16.98
CA ASN A 148 -10.39 20.26 -17.65
C ASN A 148 -10.16 21.79 -17.72
N MET A 149 -8.94 22.30 -17.53
CA MET A 149 -8.66 23.74 -17.63
C MET A 149 -9.20 24.35 -18.93
N GLY A 150 -10.02 25.40 -18.79
CA GLY A 150 -10.74 26.02 -19.91
C GLY A 150 -12.19 25.52 -20.06
N ALA A 151 -12.62 24.56 -19.25
CA ALA A 151 -14.03 24.17 -19.13
C ALA A 151 -14.90 25.30 -18.60
N THR A 152 -14.34 26.19 -17.77
CA THR A 152 -15.03 27.27 -17.07
C THR A 152 -16.19 26.76 -16.21
N ALA A 153 -17.39 27.33 -16.31
CA ALA A 153 -18.49 27.02 -15.40
C ALA A 153 -18.97 25.57 -15.49
N ILE A 154 -19.20 25.05 -16.70
CA ILE A 154 -19.88 23.76 -16.91
C ILE A 154 -19.30 22.96 -18.09
N GLY A 155 -18.09 23.28 -18.54
CA GLY A 155 -17.43 22.62 -19.67
C GLY A 155 -17.65 23.25 -21.04
N THR A 156 -18.46 24.30 -21.16
CA THR A 156 -18.71 24.98 -22.45
C THR A 156 -17.59 25.95 -22.85
N GLY A 157 -16.70 26.30 -21.93
CA GLY A 157 -15.67 27.33 -22.15
C GLY A 157 -16.21 28.76 -22.21
N ILE A 158 -17.44 29.01 -21.73
CA ILE A 158 -18.03 30.35 -21.69
C ILE A 158 -17.12 31.32 -20.92
N CYS A 159 -16.95 32.54 -21.43
CA CYS A 159 -16.04 33.56 -20.89
C CYS A 159 -14.53 33.20 -20.94
N SER A 160 -14.14 32.11 -21.61
CA SER A 160 -12.75 31.84 -21.98
C SER A 160 -12.43 32.33 -23.40
N VAL A 161 -11.15 32.54 -23.69
CA VAL A 161 -10.67 32.98 -25.01
C VAL A 161 -10.35 31.73 -25.86
N PRO A 162 -10.70 31.69 -27.16
CA PRO A 162 -10.31 30.58 -28.03
C PRO A 162 -8.80 30.29 -27.99
N GLY A 163 -8.43 29.03 -27.79
CA GLY A 163 -7.04 28.59 -27.63
C GLY A 163 -6.47 28.74 -26.22
N TYR A 164 -7.26 29.21 -25.25
CA TYR A 164 -6.84 29.31 -23.85
C TYR A 164 -6.57 27.93 -23.24
N ALA A 165 -7.50 26.97 -23.40
CA ALA A 165 -7.42 25.66 -22.78
C ALA A 165 -6.13 24.92 -23.15
N GLU A 166 -5.81 24.85 -24.45
CA GLU A 166 -4.63 24.19 -24.98
C GLU A 166 -3.34 24.89 -24.48
N LYS A 167 -3.30 26.22 -24.56
CA LYS A 167 -2.13 26.98 -24.10
C LYS A 167 -1.93 26.90 -22.58
N CYS A 168 -3.01 26.83 -21.81
CA CYS A 168 -2.98 26.70 -20.37
C CYS A 168 -2.43 25.33 -19.96
N VAL A 169 -2.93 24.24 -20.57
CA VAL A 169 -2.43 22.88 -20.33
C VAL A 169 -0.97 22.71 -20.79
N ASP A 170 -0.60 23.30 -21.92
CA ASP A 170 0.80 23.32 -22.38
C ASP A 170 1.71 24.08 -21.39
N ALA A 171 1.23 25.22 -20.86
CA ALA A 171 1.96 25.97 -19.85
C ALA A 171 2.08 25.18 -18.54
N LEU A 172 0.99 24.55 -18.09
CA LEU A 172 0.98 23.68 -16.91
C LEU A 172 2.00 22.55 -17.06
N SER A 173 2.06 21.91 -18.23
CA SER A 173 3.04 20.86 -18.52
C SER A 173 4.48 21.40 -18.46
N ARG A 174 4.75 22.58 -19.03
CA ARG A 174 6.08 23.20 -18.97
C ARG A 174 6.51 23.59 -17.55
N VAL A 175 5.58 24.12 -16.75
CA VAL A 175 5.85 24.58 -15.37
C VAL A 175 6.09 23.39 -14.44
N THR A 176 5.31 22.32 -14.59
CA THR A 176 5.40 21.14 -13.71
C THR A 176 6.41 20.09 -14.18
N GLY A 177 6.71 20.05 -15.47
CA GLY A 177 7.51 18.99 -16.08
C GLY A 177 6.74 17.68 -16.31
N PHE A 178 5.42 17.66 -16.08
CA PHE A 178 4.56 16.50 -16.30
C PHE A 178 3.75 16.62 -17.60
N GLU A 179 3.40 15.49 -18.18
CA GLU A 179 2.62 15.43 -19.43
C GLU A 179 1.12 15.60 -19.17
N PHE A 180 0.69 16.83 -18.83
CA PHE A 180 -0.74 17.12 -18.70
C PHE A 180 -1.44 17.09 -20.05
N LYS A 181 -2.67 16.59 -20.05
CA LYS A 181 -3.53 16.46 -21.24
C LYS A 181 -4.86 17.17 -20.99
N LEU A 182 -5.35 17.84 -22.02
CA LEU A 182 -6.70 18.41 -22.01
C LEU A 182 -7.70 17.27 -22.22
N SER A 183 -8.77 17.23 -21.41
CA SER A 183 -9.87 16.30 -21.64
C SER A 183 -10.49 16.51 -23.04
N PRO A 184 -10.80 15.44 -23.79
CA PRO A 184 -11.46 15.56 -25.08
C PRO A 184 -12.92 16.04 -24.97
N ASP A 185 -13.52 15.93 -23.78
CA ASP A 185 -14.86 16.44 -23.48
C ASP A 185 -14.81 17.18 -22.13
N LEU A 186 -14.94 18.50 -22.20
CA LEU A 186 -14.88 19.38 -21.03
C LEU A 186 -16.21 19.40 -20.25
N VAL A 187 -17.33 19.12 -20.90
CA VAL A 187 -18.65 19.03 -20.23
C VAL A 187 -18.67 17.79 -19.35
N ALA A 188 -18.25 16.64 -19.89
CA ALA A 188 -18.13 15.42 -19.11
C ALA A 188 -17.11 15.56 -17.96
N ALA A 189 -15.93 16.13 -18.24
CA ALA A 189 -14.87 16.24 -17.25
C ALA A 189 -15.18 17.19 -16.08
N THR A 190 -16.17 18.07 -16.20
CA THR A 190 -16.54 19.02 -15.13
C THR A 190 -17.37 18.34 -14.01
N SER A 191 -18.08 17.26 -14.32
CA SER A 191 -18.80 16.47 -13.30
C SER A 191 -18.13 15.14 -12.95
N ASP A 192 -17.23 14.64 -13.80
CA ASP A 192 -16.61 13.33 -13.63
C ASP A 192 -15.42 13.30 -12.66
N THR A 193 -15.66 12.73 -11.47
CA THR A 193 -14.66 12.50 -10.42
C THR A 193 -14.04 11.10 -10.42
N SER A 194 -14.31 10.26 -11.45
CA SER A 194 -13.93 8.84 -11.49
C SER A 194 -12.45 8.57 -11.28
N ALA A 195 -11.56 9.43 -11.78
CA ALA A 195 -10.11 9.28 -11.60
C ALA A 195 -9.69 9.31 -10.11
N MET A 196 -10.36 10.11 -9.27
CA MET A 196 -10.09 10.12 -7.83
C MET A 196 -10.58 8.83 -7.14
N ILE A 197 -11.72 8.27 -7.59
CA ILE A 197 -12.22 6.97 -7.12
C ILE A 197 -11.21 5.87 -7.48
N GLY A 198 -10.73 5.86 -8.74
CA GLY A 198 -9.72 4.91 -9.21
C GLY A 198 -8.43 4.98 -8.40
N TYR A 199 -7.92 6.19 -8.14
CA TYR A 199 -6.73 6.41 -7.33
C TYR A 199 -6.91 5.96 -5.88
N SER A 200 -8.04 6.31 -5.25
CA SER A 200 -8.38 5.86 -3.89
C SER A 200 -8.46 4.32 -3.80
N SER A 201 -9.07 3.68 -4.80
CA SER A 201 -9.17 2.22 -4.86
C SER A 201 -7.82 1.53 -5.06
N ALA A 202 -6.88 2.15 -5.77
CA ALA A 202 -5.50 1.66 -5.87
C ALA A 202 -4.79 1.73 -4.50
N MET A 203 -4.95 2.82 -3.75
CA MET A 203 -4.42 2.93 -2.37
C MET A 203 -5.07 1.90 -1.42
N LYS A 204 -6.39 1.67 -1.53
CA LYS A 204 -7.09 0.62 -0.79
C LYS A 204 -6.49 -0.77 -1.03
N ARG A 205 -6.13 -1.11 -2.27
CA ARG A 205 -5.52 -2.42 -2.58
C ARG A 205 -4.18 -2.60 -1.86
N VAL A 206 -3.35 -1.55 -1.84
CA VAL A 206 -2.10 -1.56 -1.06
C VAL A 206 -2.39 -1.70 0.43
N ALA A 207 -3.33 -0.93 0.99
CA ALA A 207 -3.74 -1.03 2.38
C ALA A 207 -4.22 -2.44 2.77
N ALA A 208 -5.03 -3.08 1.92
CA ALA A 208 -5.52 -4.44 2.14
C ALA A 208 -4.39 -5.48 2.17
N LYS A 209 -3.40 -5.36 1.27
CA LYS A 209 -2.21 -6.24 1.27
C LYS A 209 -1.35 -6.00 2.50
N MET A 210 -1.13 -4.74 2.89
CA MET A 210 -0.41 -4.40 4.12
C MET A 210 -1.09 -4.95 5.37
N ASN A 211 -2.43 -4.95 5.41
CA ASN A 211 -3.19 -5.50 6.51
C ASN A 211 -2.92 -7.00 6.68
N ILE A 212 -2.91 -7.77 5.58
CA ILE A 212 -2.58 -9.21 5.58
C ILE A 212 -1.15 -9.42 6.09
N ILE A 213 -0.17 -8.68 5.55
CA ILE A 213 1.24 -8.80 5.96
C ILE A 213 1.39 -8.52 7.45
N CYS A 214 0.78 -7.45 7.97
CA CYS A 214 0.86 -7.10 9.38
C CYS A 214 0.16 -8.14 10.28
N ASN A 215 -0.93 -8.76 9.81
CA ASN A 215 -1.57 -9.86 10.52
C ASN A 215 -0.64 -11.07 10.62
N ASP A 216 0.05 -11.43 9.53
CA ASP A 216 1.03 -12.51 9.52
C ASP A 216 2.20 -12.20 10.46
N LEU A 217 2.75 -10.98 10.45
CA LEU A 217 3.83 -10.60 11.36
C LEU A 217 3.42 -10.72 12.84
N ARG A 218 2.21 -10.30 13.20
CA ARG A 218 1.67 -10.46 14.57
C ARG A 218 1.47 -11.92 14.93
N LEU A 219 0.99 -12.73 14.00
CA LEU A 219 0.75 -14.15 14.21
C LEU A 219 2.07 -14.92 14.38
N LEU A 220 3.02 -14.73 13.46
CA LEU A 220 4.33 -15.39 13.48
C LEU A 220 5.16 -15.01 14.71
N SER A 221 4.97 -13.80 15.26
CA SER A 221 5.63 -13.35 16.49
C SER A 221 4.86 -13.64 17.79
N SER A 222 3.70 -14.30 17.71
CA SER A 222 2.91 -14.63 18.90
C SER A 222 3.70 -15.52 19.87
N GLY A 223 3.72 -15.18 21.16
CA GLY A 223 4.59 -15.87 22.12
C GLY A 223 4.79 -15.10 23.44
N PRO A 224 5.91 -15.34 24.16
CA PRO A 224 7.07 -16.13 23.74
C PRO A 224 6.96 -17.64 24.03
N ARG A 225 5.93 -18.09 24.75
CA ARG A 225 5.79 -19.50 25.19
C ARG A 225 4.54 -20.21 24.68
N CYS A 226 3.48 -19.46 24.36
CA CYS A 226 2.15 -20.00 24.06
C CYS A 226 1.62 -19.58 22.69
N GLY A 227 2.52 -19.33 21.73
CA GLY A 227 2.19 -18.95 20.35
C GLY A 227 3.15 -19.61 19.36
N PHE A 228 3.23 -19.08 18.13
CA PHE A 228 4.14 -19.60 17.10
C PHE A 228 5.60 -19.26 17.34
N ASN A 229 5.90 -18.03 17.75
CA ASN A 229 7.25 -17.57 18.09
C ASN A 229 8.30 -17.91 17.00
N GLU A 230 7.94 -17.81 15.71
CA GLU A 230 8.85 -18.07 14.59
C GLU A 230 9.77 -16.89 14.30
N ILE A 231 9.32 -15.68 14.61
CA ILE A 231 10.09 -14.44 14.45
C ILE A 231 10.01 -13.58 15.71
N ASN A 232 11.00 -12.72 15.91
CA ASN A 232 10.98 -11.67 16.92
C ASN A 232 10.88 -10.32 16.22
N LEU A 233 9.93 -9.50 16.68
CA LEU A 233 9.85 -8.10 16.28
C LEU A 233 10.64 -7.23 17.28
N PRO A 234 11.25 -6.11 16.84
CA PRO A 234 11.90 -5.17 17.74
C PRO A 234 10.99 -4.71 18.90
N PRO A 235 11.46 -4.74 20.16
CA PRO A 235 10.67 -4.31 21.30
C PRO A 235 10.62 -2.77 21.38
N MET A 236 9.53 -2.18 20.92
CA MET A 236 9.44 -0.71 20.82
C MET A 236 9.02 -0.01 22.11
N GLN A 237 8.28 -0.69 22.99
CA GLN A 237 7.82 -0.15 24.27
C GLN A 237 7.36 -1.27 25.22
N PRO A 238 7.24 -1.01 26.54
CA PRO A 238 6.54 -1.89 27.46
C PRO A 238 5.11 -2.16 26.98
N GLY A 239 4.73 -3.43 26.89
CA GLY A 239 3.46 -3.88 26.32
C GLY A 239 2.32 -3.99 27.33
N SER A 240 2.56 -3.79 28.62
CA SER A 240 1.53 -3.87 29.64
C SER A 240 1.88 -3.04 30.87
N SER A 241 0.88 -2.37 31.44
CA SER A 241 0.99 -1.69 32.73
C SER A 241 1.03 -2.65 33.93
N ILE A 242 0.64 -3.92 33.75
CA ILE A 242 0.49 -4.90 34.85
C ILE A 242 1.29 -6.19 34.67
N MET A 243 1.72 -6.53 33.45
CA MET A 243 2.55 -7.72 33.18
C MET A 243 4.00 -7.30 32.93
N PRO A 244 4.89 -7.36 33.94
CA PRO A 244 6.29 -6.99 33.77
C PRO A 244 6.96 -7.81 32.66
N GLY A 245 7.73 -7.14 31.80
CA GLY A 245 8.47 -7.78 30.71
C GLY A 245 7.64 -8.13 29.46
N LYS A 246 6.31 -7.94 29.46
CA LYS A 246 5.50 -8.14 28.24
C LYS A 246 5.82 -7.06 27.20
N VAL A 247 5.98 -7.47 25.95
CA VAL A 247 6.15 -6.61 24.77
C VAL A 247 5.09 -6.99 23.73
N ASN A 248 4.48 -6.00 23.08
CA ASN A 248 3.44 -6.21 22.06
C ASN A 248 3.95 -5.84 20.65
N PRO A 249 3.36 -6.41 19.59
CA PRO A 249 3.70 -6.07 18.21
C PRO A 249 3.02 -4.75 17.77
N VAL A 250 3.31 -3.65 18.48
CA VAL A 250 2.60 -2.36 18.32
C VAL A 250 2.78 -1.71 16.95
N ILE A 251 3.88 -2.00 16.26
CA ILE A 251 4.17 -1.42 14.94
C ILE A 251 3.28 -2.03 13.83
N PRO A 252 3.17 -3.36 13.71
CA PRO A 252 2.11 -3.96 12.88
C PRO A 252 0.69 -3.51 13.26
N GLU A 253 0.39 -3.33 14.56
CA GLU A 253 -0.93 -2.88 15.03
C GLU A 253 -1.31 -1.48 14.52
N VAL A 254 -0.38 -0.53 14.51
CA VAL A 254 -0.67 0.82 13.97
C VAL A 254 -0.83 0.78 12.44
N MET A 255 -0.06 -0.04 11.73
CA MET A 255 -0.23 -0.22 10.28
C MET A 255 -1.58 -0.87 9.94
N ASN A 256 -2.06 -1.82 10.74
CA ASN A 256 -3.41 -2.37 10.59
C ASN A 256 -4.48 -1.27 10.74
N GLN A 257 -4.36 -0.39 11.74
CA GLN A 257 -5.30 0.72 11.94
C GLN A 257 -5.28 1.72 10.78
N ILE A 258 -4.09 2.05 10.26
CA ILE A 258 -3.93 2.87 9.05
C ILE A 258 -4.65 2.22 7.87
N ALA A 259 -4.49 0.91 7.67
CA ALA A 259 -5.17 0.21 6.59
C ALA A 259 -6.70 0.29 6.71
N TYR A 260 -7.26 0.19 7.93
CA TYR A 260 -8.69 0.37 8.16
C TYR A 260 -9.16 1.77 7.82
N LYS A 261 -8.39 2.80 8.22
CA LYS A 261 -8.70 4.20 7.93
C LYS A 261 -8.69 4.49 6.43
N VAL A 262 -7.70 3.98 5.69
CA VAL A 262 -7.62 4.10 4.22
C VAL A 262 -8.81 3.41 3.54
N ILE A 263 -9.21 2.23 3.99
CA ILE A 263 -10.39 1.53 3.45
C ILE A 263 -11.68 2.33 3.73
N GLY A 264 -11.82 2.92 4.92
CA GLY A 264 -12.95 3.78 5.26
C GLY A 264 -12.99 5.05 4.40
N ASN A 265 -11.83 5.65 4.16
CA ASN A 265 -11.68 6.81 3.28
C ASN A 265 -12.06 6.48 1.82
N ASP A 266 -11.70 5.30 1.30
CA ASP A 266 -12.13 4.85 -0.04
C ASP A 266 -13.65 4.75 -0.16
N LEU A 267 -14.34 4.28 0.88
CA LEU A 267 -15.80 4.28 0.90
C LEU A 267 -16.36 5.71 0.86
N CYS A 268 -15.78 6.63 1.64
CA CYS A 268 -16.18 8.04 1.62
C CYS A 268 -15.98 8.68 0.24
N VAL A 269 -14.83 8.42 -0.42
CA VAL A 269 -14.55 8.87 -1.79
C VAL A 269 -15.58 8.29 -2.76
N THR A 270 -15.91 7.00 -2.63
CA THR A 270 -16.89 6.33 -3.50
C THR A 270 -18.28 6.95 -3.37
N MET A 271 -18.76 7.14 -2.14
CA MET A 271 -20.08 7.76 -1.89
C MET A 271 -20.13 9.21 -2.37
N SER A 272 -19.03 9.95 -2.19
CA SER A 272 -18.94 11.34 -2.63
C SER A 272 -18.88 11.46 -4.15
N GLY A 273 -18.21 10.52 -4.82
CA GLY A 273 -18.12 10.46 -6.28
C GLY A 273 -19.46 10.15 -6.95
N GLU A 274 -20.28 9.30 -6.34
CA GLU A 274 -21.63 8.98 -6.85
C GLU A 274 -22.64 10.12 -6.67
N ALA A 275 -22.39 11.02 -5.71
CA ALA A 275 -23.29 12.13 -5.37
C ALA A 275 -23.27 13.31 -6.36
N ALA A 276 -22.62 13.17 -7.53
CA ALA A 276 -22.60 14.20 -8.56
C ALA A 276 -24.03 14.58 -9.01
N GLN A 277 -24.27 15.86 -9.27
CA GLN A 277 -25.57 16.37 -9.70
C GLN A 277 -25.40 17.24 -10.94
N LEU A 278 -25.93 16.76 -12.06
CA LEU A 278 -25.86 17.44 -13.36
C LEU A 278 -24.39 17.79 -13.73
N GLU A 279 -24.08 19.05 -14.01
CA GLU A 279 -22.79 19.47 -14.56
C GLU A 279 -21.63 19.57 -13.55
N LEU A 280 -21.82 19.23 -12.26
CA LEU A 280 -20.77 19.34 -11.25
C LEU A 280 -20.88 18.29 -10.13
N ASN A 281 -19.73 17.89 -9.57
CA ASN A 281 -19.70 17.20 -8.27
C ASN A 281 -19.26 18.16 -7.16
N ALA A 282 -20.19 18.53 -6.27
CA ALA A 282 -19.90 19.45 -5.17
C ALA A 282 -19.13 18.82 -3.99
N MET A 283 -18.94 17.50 -4.00
CA MET A 283 -18.33 16.72 -2.90
C MET A 283 -16.81 16.54 -3.06
N GLU A 284 -16.19 17.14 -4.08
CA GLU A 284 -14.75 17.08 -4.31
C GLU A 284 -13.88 17.45 -3.09
N PRO A 285 -14.24 18.42 -2.21
CA PRO A 285 -13.42 18.72 -1.04
C PRO A 285 -13.19 17.53 -0.09
N VAL A 286 -14.25 16.77 0.24
CA VAL A 286 -14.09 15.59 1.11
C VAL A 286 -13.39 14.44 0.37
N MET A 287 -13.56 14.32 -0.94
CA MET A 287 -12.82 13.35 -1.76
C MET A 287 -11.32 13.63 -1.73
N ALA A 288 -10.94 14.89 -1.97
CA ALA A 288 -9.55 15.33 -1.92
C ALA A 288 -8.96 15.11 -0.53
N GLN A 289 -9.67 15.53 0.53
CA GLN A 289 -9.25 15.32 1.92
C GLN A 289 -8.96 13.84 2.21
N CYS A 290 -9.87 12.94 1.83
CA CYS A 290 -9.71 11.50 2.03
C CYS A 290 -8.52 10.92 1.25
N CYS A 291 -8.29 11.37 0.02
CA CYS A 291 -7.18 10.92 -0.80
C CYS A 291 -5.83 11.39 -0.24
N PHE A 292 -5.71 12.68 0.14
CA PHE A 292 -4.49 13.22 0.75
C PHE A 292 -4.20 12.58 2.12
N GLU A 293 -5.20 12.47 2.99
CA GLU A 293 -5.07 11.81 4.30
C GLU A 293 -4.62 10.36 4.14
N SER A 294 -5.21 9.62 3.19
CA SER A 294 -4.84 8.22 2.93
C SER A 294 -3.40 8.08 2.47
N ALA A 295 -2.94 8.93 1.55
CA ALA A 295 -1.56 8.90 1.09
C ALA A 295 -0.57 9.24 2.22
N GLU A 296 -0.86 10.26 3.02
CA GLU A 296 -0.02 10.66 4.16
C GLU A 296 0.06 9.56 5.23
N LEU A 297 -1.08 8.98 5.61
CA LEU A 297 -1.13 7.86 6.55
C LEU A 297 -0.33 6.66 6.04
N LEU A 298 -0.43 6.34 4.75
CA LEU A 298 0.33 5.26 4.14
C LEU A 298 1.84 5.54 4.16
N MET A 299 2.28 6.74 3.76
CA MET A 299 3.70 7.12 3.80
C MET A 299 4.28 6.97 5.21
N ASN A 300 3.62 7.58 6.20
CA ASN A 300 4.02 7.50 7.60
C ASN A 300 4.00 6.06 8.13
N GLY A 301 2.98 5.28 7.75
CA GLY A 301 2.84 3.88 8.10
C GLY A 301 3.94 3.00 7.51
N PHE A 302 4.30 3.20 6.24
CA PHE A 302 5.36 2.46 5.56
C PHE A 302 6.71 2.70 6.21
N ASP A 303 7.06 3.96 6.49
CA ASP A 303 8.31 4.30 7.16
C ASP A 303 8.36 3.77 8.58
N THR A 304 7.26 3.92 9.33
CA THR A 304 7.17 3.41 10.70
C THR A 304 7.35 1.89 10.72
N LEU A 305 6.66 1.16 9.84
CA LEU A 305 6.76 -0.30 9.73
C LEU A 305 8.17 -0.72 9.32
N ARG A 306 8.74 -0.10 8.29
CA ARG A 306 10.09 -0.38 7.79
C ARG A 306 11.14 -0.21 8.89
N LEU A 307 11.22 1.00 9.44
CA LEU A 307 12.31 1.42 10.34
C LEU A 307 12.17 0.86 11.77
N ARG A 308 10.94 0.66 12.25
CA ARG A 308 10.68 0.23 13.64
C ARG A 308 10.26 -1.23 13.77
N CYS A 309 10.10 -1.94 12.65
CA CYS A 309 9.75 -3.36 12.65
C CYS A 309 10.61 -4.14 11.67
N ILE A 310 10.39 -3.99 10.35
CA ILE A 310 10.90 -4.91 9.33
C ILE A 310 12.42 -5.02 9.37
N ASP A 311 13.13 -3.89 9.38
CA ASP A 311 14.61 -3.87 9.34
C ASP A 311 15.23 -4.64 10.53
N GLY A 312 14.56 -4.65 11.68
CA GLY A 312 15.03 -5.28 12.91
C GLY A 312 14.45 -6.67 13.20
N ILE A 313 13.64 -7.26 12.31
CA ILE A 313 13.10 -8.61 12.53
C ILE A 313 14.25 -9.63 12.61
N THR A 314 14.16 -10.56 13.55
CA THR A 314 15.04 -11.74 13.63
C THR A 314 14.20 -13.02 13.63
N ALA A 315 14.78 -14.14 13.20
CA ALA A 315 14.12 -15.43 13.20
C ALA A 315 14.48 -16.26 14.44
N ASN A 316 13.54 -17.05 14.94
CA ASN A 316 13.81 -18.10 15.92
C ASN A 316 14.05 -19.42 15.16
N GLU A 317 15.22 -19.56 14.55
CA GLU A 317 15.55 -20.65 13.62
C GLU A 317 15.30 -22.04 14.21
N GLU A 318 15.69 -22.27 15.47
CA GLU A 318 15.46 -23.55 16.15
C GLU A 318 13.96 -23.87 16.33
N VAL A 319 13.11 -22.84 16.54
CA VAL A 319 11.65 -23.02 16.63
C VAL A 319 11.09 -23.40 15.26
N CYS A 320 11.49 -22.68 14.21
CA CYS A 320 11.06 -22.97 12.84
C CYS A 320 11.47 -24.39 12.41
N LYS A 321 12.72 -24.77 12.68
CA LYS A 321 13.26 -26.11 12.41
C LYS A 321 12.50 -27.19 13.18
N LYS A 322 12.20 -26.94 14.45
CA LYS A 322 11.40 -27.85 15.28
C LYS A 322 10.00 -28.07 14.72
N TYR A 323 9.32 -27.04 14.19
CA TYR A 323 8.02 -27.22 13.56
C TYR A 323 8.10 -28.10 12.31
N VAL A 324 9.12 -27.93 11.49
CA VAL A 324 9.32 -28.77 10.30
C VAL A 324 9.53 -30.23 10.69
N HIS A 325 10.44 -30.52 11.62
CA HIS A 325 10.74 -31.90 12.02
C HIS A 325 9.56 -32.62 12.68
N ASN A 326 8.73 -31.89 13.43
CA ASN A 326 7.59 -32.48 14.15
C ASN A 326 6.29 -32.50 13.33
N SER A 327 6.26 -31.84 12.17
CA SER A 327 5.04 -31.80 11.37
C SER A 327 4.81 -33.10 10.62
N ILE A 328 3.56 -33.56 10.60
CA ILE A 328 3.15 -34.68 9.76
C ILE A 328 3.22 -34.30 8.27
N GLY A 329 3.11 -33.01 7.96
CA GLY A 329 3.06 -32.49 6.58
C GLY A 329 4.28 -32.84 5.73
N ILE A 330 5.44 -33.11 6.35
CA ILE A 330 6.67 -33.53 5.65
C ILE A 330 6.52 -34.84 4.88
N VAL A 331 5.54 -35.67 5.24
CA VAL A 331 5.22 -36.92 4.51
C VAL A 331 4.85 -36.66 3.05
N THR A 332 4.40 -35.45 2.73
CA THR A 332 4.07 -35.02 1.37
C THR A 332 5.28 -35.09 0.43
N ALA A 333 6.48 -34.79 0.94
CA ALA A 333 7.73 -34.90 0.17
C ALA A 333 8.03 -36.35 -0.28
N LEU A 334 7.43 -37.33 0.39
CA LEU A 334 7.61 -38.75 0.09
C LEU A 334 6.65 -39.27 -0.98
N ASN A 335 5.61 -38.50 -1.34
CA ASN A 335 4.59 -38.93 -2.32
C ASN A 335 5.19 -39.43 -3.65
N PRO A 336 6.18 -38.76 -4.27
CA PRO A 336 6.78 -39.23 -5.52
C PRO A 336 7.56 -40.55 -5.38
N ILE A 337 7.96 -40.91 -4.15
CA ILE A 337 8.84 -42.04 -3.86
C ILE A 337 8.02 -43.24 -3.40
N ILE A 338 7.16 -43.05 -2.38
CA ILE A 338 6.41 -44.14 -1.73
C ILE A 338 4.95 -44.21 -2.19
N GLY A 339 4.46 -43.21 -2.92
CA GLY A 339 3.08 -43.10 -3.38
C GLY A 339 2.12 -42.62 -2.30
N TYR A 340 1.07 -41.91 -2.73
CA TYR A 340 0.11 -41.23 -1.85
C TYR A 340 -0.54 -42.14 -0.79
N LYS A 341 -0.87 -43.39 -1.15
CA LYS A 341 -1.51 -44.35 -0.23
C LYS A 341 -0.58 -44.71 0.94
N ASN A 342 0.70 -44.91 0.69
CA ASN A 342 1.68 -45.24 1.73
C ASN A 342 1.96 -44.03 2.62
N SER A 343 2.15 -42.84 2.02
CA SER A 343 2.26 -41.59 2.78
C SER A 343 1.06 -41.35 3.70
N THR A 344 -0.15 -41.61 3.21
CA THR A 344 -1.39 -41.47 4.01
C THR A 344 -1.40 -42.42 5.21
N ASN A 345 -0.93 -43.66 5.04
CA ASN A 345 -0.88 -44.63 6.13
C ASN A 345 0.12 -44.18 7.21
N ILE A 346 1.32 -43.71 6.81
CA ILE A 346 2.32 -43.16 7.73
C ILE A 346 1.77 -41.92 8.46
N ALA A 347 1.10 -41.02 7.74
CA ALA A 347 0.49 -39.84 8.34
C ALA A 347 -0.60 -40.19 9.37
N LYS A 348 -1.43 -41.20 9.08
CA LYS A 348 -2.45 -41.69 10.02
C LYS A 348 -1.82 -42.29 11.26
N GLU A 349 -0.77 -43.09 11.10
CA GLU A 349 -0.04 -43.69 12.21
C GLU A 349 0.66 -42.62 13.06
N ALA A 350 1.31 -41.63 12.45
CA ALA A 350 1.89 -40.48 13.14
C ALA A 350 0.85 -39.74 13.99
N MET A 351 -0.33 -39.48 13.41
CA MET A 351 -1.44 -38.82 14.11
C MET A 351 -1.98 -39.65 15.28
N GLN A 352 -2.12 -40.97 15.11
CA GLN A 352 -2.66 -41.87 16.14
C GLN A 352 -1.68 -42.10 17.30
N THR A 353 -0.38 -42.18 16.99
CA THR A 353 0.66 -42.54 17.96
C THR A 353 1.36 -41.32 18.56
N GLY A 354 1.21 -40.14 17.95
CA GLY A 354 1.94 -38.94 18.32
C GLY A 354 3.43 -38.96 17.91
N ARG A 355 3.85 -39.95 17.12
CA ARG A 355 5.25 -40.13 16.69
C ARG A 355 5.57 -39.34 15.41
N GLY A 356 6.84 -38.98 15.24
CA GLY A 356 7.29 -38.23 14.07
C GLY A 356 7.30 -39.08 12.79
N VAL A 357 6.95 -38.47 11.65
CA VAL A 357 7.01 -39.13 10.33
C VAL A 357 8.42 -39.65 10.04
N TYR A 358 9.45 -38.88 10.41
CA TYR A 358 10.84 -39.29 10.24
C TYR A 358 11.15 -40.63 10.92
N GLU A 359 10.72 -40.80 12.17
CA GLU A 359 10.92 -42.02 12.94
C GLU A 359 10.19 -43.22 12.32
N LEU A 360 8.93 -43.01 11.91
CA LEU A 360 8.11 -44.07 11.32
C LEU A 360 8.72 -44.57 9.99
N ILE A 361 9.25 -43.69 9.14
CA ILE A 361 9.88 -44.10 7.88
C ILE A 361 11.08 -45.02 8.11
N LEU A 362 11.90 -44.71 9.12
CA LEU A 362 13.07 -45.52 9.47
C LEU A 362 12.67 -46.86 10.11
N GLU A 363 11.67 -46.85 10.99
CA GLU A 363 11.17 -48.06 11.64
C GLU A 363 10.52 -49.04 10.67
N HIS A 364 9.72 -48.52 9.72
CA HIS A 364 9.10 -49.33 8.67
C HIS A 364 10.09 -49.77 7.58
N ASP A 365 11.38 -49.44 7.72
CA ASP A 365 12.47 -49.70 6.78
C ASP A 365 12.11 -49.31 5.33
N ILE A 366 11.46 -48.15 5.16
CA ILE A 366 10.99 -47.68 3.85
C ILE A 366 12.12 -46.99 3.09
N LEU A 367 12.96 -46.23 3.81
CA LEU A 367 14.12 -45.50 3.29
C LEU A 367 15.29 -45.57 4.27
N SER A 368 16.51 -45.42 3.77
CA SER A 368 17.68 -45.23 4.63
C SER A 368 17.65 -43.84 5.30
N LYS A 369 18.44 -43.67 6.37
CA LYS A 369 18.60 -42.38 7.04
C LYS A 369 19.13 -41.33 6.08
N GLU A 370 20.14 -41.67 5.29
CA GLU A 370 20.79 -40.78 4.33
C GLU A 370 19.84 -40.36 3.20
N GLU A 371 19.01 -41.29 2.71
CA GLU A 371 17.99 -40.98 1.72
C GLU A 371 16.92 -40.04 2.28
N LEU A 372 16.45 -40.32 3.50
CA LEU A 372 15.45 -39.50 4.17
C LEU A 372 15.97 -38.11 4.51
N ASP A 373 17.21 -38.01 5.00
CA ASP A 373 17.90 -36.74 5.26
C ASP A 373 18.06 -35.93 3.96
N THR A 374 18.36 -36.60 2.84
CA THR A 374 18.43 -35.94 1.53
C THR A 374 17.06 -35.40 1.12
N ILE A 375 15.99 -36.18 1.22
CA ILE A 375 14.65 -35.74 0.82
C ILE A 375 14.17 -34.56 1.68
N LEU A 376 14.44 -34.63 2.99
CA LEU A 376 14.01 -33.63 3.96
C LEU A 376 15.01 -32.48 4.14
N ALA A 377 16.04 -32.40 3.29
CA ALA A 377 16.95 -31.27 3.29
C ALA A 377 16.23 -29.98 2.84
N PRO A 378 16.49 -28.83 3.48
CA PRO A 378 15.92 -27.52 3.12
C PRO A 378 15.77 -27.27 1.62
N GLU A 379 16.88 -27.41 0.90
CA GLU A 379 17.04 -27.14 -0.53
C GLU A 379 16.20 -28.04 -1.44
N ASN A 380 15.72 -29.17 -0.91
CA ASN A 380 14.91 -30.16 -1.60
C ASN A 380 13.41 -30.06 -1.28
N MET A 381 13.03 -29.24 -0.28
CA MET A 381 11.63 -29.03 0.08
C MET A 381 11.06 -27.67 -0.36
N ILE A 382 11.91 -26.79 -0.89
CA ILE A 382 11.56 -25.39 -1.16
C ILE A 382 11.40 -25.09 -2.67
N ARG A 383 11.54 -26.10 -3.53
CA ARG A 383 11.44 -26.01 -4.99
C ARG A 383 11.16 -27.39 -5.60
N PRO A 384 10.71 -27.47 -6.86
CA PRO A 384 10.62 -28.75 -7.55
C PRO A 384 11.99 -29.43 -7.63
N VAL A 385 12.06 -30.68 -7.18
CA VAL A 385 13.26 -31.52 -7.26
C VAL A 385 12.92 -32.90 -7.78
N GLN A 386 13.85 -33.50 -8.52
CA GLN A 386 13.77 -34.90 -8.94
C GLN A 386 14.86 -35.69 -8.22
N LEU A 387 14.47 -36.39 -7.15
CA LEU A 387 15.37 -37.27 -6.42
C LEU A 387 15.25 -38.69 -6.98
N ASN A 388 16.35 -39.27 -7.45
CA ASN A 388 16.39 -40.65 -7.97
C ASN A 388 16.39 -41.71 -6.85
N ILE A 389 15.63 -41.45 -5.78
CA ILE A 389 15.50 -42.31 -4.61
C ILE A 389 14.28 -43.22 -4.82
N LYS A 390 14.42 -44.50 -4.49
CA LYS A 390 13.34 -45.50 -4.57
C LYS A 390 13.13 -46.11 -3.19
N PRO A 391 11.88 -46.45 -2.83
CA PRO A 391 11.63 -47.15 -1.58
C PRO A 391 12.36 -48.48 -1.58
N LYS A 392 12.83 -48.91 -0.41
CA LYS A 392 13.31 -50.28 -0.23
C LYS A 392 12.17 -51.23 -0.61
N LYS A 393 12.44 -52.19 -1.50
CA LYS A 393 11.45 -53.20 -1.87
C LYS A 393 11.09 -53.99 -0.61
N LYS A 394 9.84 -53.95 -0.17
CA LYS A 394 9.32 -55.00 0.72
C LYS A 394 9.45 -56.32 -0.02
N GLY A 395 10.26 -57.23 0.53
CA GLY A 395 10.32 -58.62 0.10
C GLY A 395 8.99 -59.32 0.27
#